data_AF-A0A9E7SQX0-F1
#
_entry.id   AF-A0A9E7SQX0-F1
#
_cell.length_a   1.000
_cell.length_b   1.000
_cell.length_c   1.000
_cell.angle_alpha   90.00
_cell.angle_beta   90.00
_cell.angle_gamma   90.00
#
_symmetry.space_group_name_H-M   'P 1'
#
loop_
_entity.id
_entity.type
_entity.pdbx_description
1 polymer ?
#
loop_
_entity_poly.entity_id
_entity_poly.type
_entity_poly.pdbx_seq_one_letter_code
_entity_poly.pdbx_strand_id
1 'polypeptide(L)'
;MKDILTGFEVYEVPEYCRDWVVEEVVTKAPTFEGSGNWHWRKFIIMHNLSNKNISKVIKVLRSHGINGIFATTTPTSLTWKLEDLLNELIREDEYFRRLREEKQRMSSFYLDIGKS
;
A
#
# COMPACT_ATOMS: atom_id res chain seq x y z
N MET A 1 -0.30 -14.65 -2.73
CA MET A 1 0.00 -13.73 -1.61
C MET A 1 -0.32 -14.36 -0.26
N LYS A 2 -1.45 -15.07 -0.16
CA LYS A 2 -1.88 -15.79 1.06
C LYS A 2 -0.80 -16.74 1.62
N ASP A 3 -0.13 -17.51 0.76
CA ASP A 3 0.89 -18.48 1.20
C ASP A 3 2.16 -17.85 1.79
N ILE A 4 2.46 -16.61 1.38
CA ILE A 4 3.65 -15.86 1.79
C ILE A 4 3.41 -15.13 3.12
N LEU A 5 2.17 -14.73 3.40
CA LEU A 5 1.76 -14.02 4.62
C LEU A 5 1.12 -14.96 5.63
N THR A 6 1.77 -16.11 5.87
CA THR A 6 1.30 -17.10 6.85
C THR A 6 1.10 -16.48 8.23
N GLY A 7 -0.09 -16.67 8.81
CA GLY A 7 -0.49 -16.09 10.09
C GLY A 7 -1.17 -14.72 10.01
N PHE A 8 -1.44 -14.20 8.81
CA PHE A 8 -2.28 -13.02 8.60
C PHE A 8 -3.51 -13.39 7.77
N GLU A 9 -4.64 -12.78 8.11
CA GLU A 9 -5.83 -12.83 7.26
C GLU A 9 -5.62 -11.88 6.07
N VAL A 10 -5.67 -12.43 4.87
CA VAL A 10 -5.43 -11.71 3.62
C VAL A 10 -6.61 -11.92 2.71
N TYR A 11 -7.23 -10.82 2.30
CA TYR A 11 -8.39 -10.82 1.42
C TYR A 11 -8.07 -10.04 0.15
N GLU A 12 -8.62 -10.48 -0.97
CA GLU A 12 -8.62 -9.69 -2.19
C GLU A 12 -9.88 -8.84 -2.20
N VAL A 13 -9.75 -7.57 -2.59
CA VAL A 13 -10.86 -6.60 -2.60
C VAL A 13 -11.31 -6.40 -4.05
N PRO A 14 -12.48 -6.90 -4.47
CA PRO A 14 -12.97 -6.79 -5.84
C PRO A 14 -13.37 -5.37 -6.25
N GLU A 15 -13.52 -5.14 -7.56
CA GLU A 15 -13.82 -3.81 -8.11
C GLU A 15 -15.17 -3.25 -7.65
N TYR A 16 -16.18 -4.09 -7.43
CA TYR A 16 -17.51 -3.62 -7.00
C TYR A 16 -17.49 -2.95 -5.61
N CYS A 17 -16.44 -3.14 -4.81
CA CYS A 17 -16.24 -2.48 -3.53
C CYS A 17 -15.70 -1.04 -3.68
N ARG A 18 -15.37 -0.59 -4.89
CA ARG A 18 -14.75 0.70 -5.17
C ARG A 18 -15.48 1.88 -4.53
N ASP A 19 -16.80 1.88 -4.60
CA ASP A 19 -17.67 2.93 -4.04
C ASP A 19 -18.03 2.73 -2.56
N TRP A 20 -17.59 1.63 -1.94
CA TRP A 20 -17.94 1.32 -0.57
C TRP A 20 -17.07 2.11 0.40
N VAL A 21 -17.61 2.34 1.58
CA VAL A 21 -16.86 2.91 2.70
C VAL A 21 -15.81 1.89 3.16
N VAL A 22 -14.58 2.33 3.44
CA VAL A 22 -13.46 1.43 3.79
C VAL A 22 -13.79 0.58 5.02
N GLU A 23 -14.51 1.11 6.00
CA GLU A 23 -15.02 0.33 7.15
C GLU A 23 -15.90 -0.86 6.72
N GLU A 24 -16.78 -0.67 5.75
CA GLU A 24 -17.60 -1.76 5.20
C GLU A 24 -16.73 -2.76 4.44
N VAL A 25 -15.72 -2.27 3.71
CA VAL A 25 -14.78 -3.12 2.96
C VAL A 25 -14.03 -4.05 3.91
N VAL A 26 -13.44 -3.52 4.99
CA VAL A 26 -12.68 -4.36 5.95
C VAL A 26 -13.58 -5.34 6.69
N THR A 27 -14.82 -4.93 7.02
CA THR A 27 -15.77 -5.77 7.75
C THR A 27 -16.28 -6.93 6.89
N LYS A 28 -16.56 -6.68 5.61
CA LYS A 28 -17.09 -7.68 4.68
C LYS A 28 -16.00 -8.42 3.89
N ALA A 29 -14.73 -8.07 4.08
CA ALA A 29 -13.60 -8.70 3.39
C ALA A 29 -13.60 -10.25 3.41
N PRO A 30 -13.98 -10.93 4.51
CA PRO A 30 -14.04 -12.39 4.53
C PRO A 30 -15.09 -13.00 3.59
N THR A 31 -16.09 -12.23 3.17
CA THR A 31 -17.19 -12.69 2.31
C THR A 31 -16.97 -12.35 0.83
N PHE A 32 -15.85 -11.71 0.47
CA PHE A 32 -15.61 -11.31 -0.90
C PHE A 32 -15.27 -12.49 -1.78
N GLU A 33 -15.90 -12.51 -2.95
CA GLU A 33 -15.58 -13.40 -4.06
C GLU A 33 -15.08 -12.56 -5.24
N GLY A 34 -14.08 -13.08 -5.94
CA GLY A 34 -13.48 -12.44 -7.09
C GLY A 34 -12.03 -12.00 -6.89
N SER A 35 -11.48 -11.40 -7.94
CA SER A 35 -10.09 -10.95 -7.99
C SER A 35 -9.96 -9.50 -7.52
N GLY A 36 -8.93 -9.24 -6.71
CA GLY A 36 -8.53 -7.87 -6.33
C GLY A 36 -7.62 -7.19 -7.35
N ASN A 37 -7.32 -7.86 -8.46
CA ASN A 37 -6.43 -7.37 -9.51
C ASN A 37 -7.19 -6.59 -10.60
N TRP A 38 -7.79 -5.46 -10.22
CA TRP A 38 -8.55 -4.59 -11.13
C TRP A 38 -7.95 -3.19 -11.28
N HIS A 39 -7.00 -2.81 -10.43
CA HIS A 39 -6.36 -1.49 -10.50
C HIS A 39 -4.95 -1.57 -11.11
N TRP A 40 -4.56 -0.53 -11.85
CA TRP A 40 -3.23 -0.41 -12.49
C TRP A 40 -2.06 -0.24 -11.50
N ARG A 41 -2.37 -0.01 -10.21
CA ARG A 41 -1.44 0.04 -9.07
C ARG A 41 -1.81 -1.08 -8.10
N LYS A 42 -0.80 -1.57 -7.39
CA LYS A 42 -0.96 -2.59 -6.35
C LYS A 42 -1.00 -1.94 -4.97
N PHE A 43 -2.05 -2.20 -4.21
CA PHE A 43 -2.22 -1.67 -2.86
C PHE A 43 -2.20 -2.80 -1.83
N ILE A 44 -1.62 -2.52 -0.68
CA ILE A 44 -1.64 -3.40 0.49
C ILE A 44 -2.11 -2.55 1.67
N ILE A 45 -3.40 -2.67 1.98
CA ILE A 45 -4.04 -1.96 3.10
C ILE A 45 -4.03 -2.89 4.31
N MET A 46 -3.38 -2.44 5.38
CA MET A 46 -3.22 -3.18 6.63
C MET A 46 -4.16 -2.59 7.69
N HIS A 47 -5.21 -3.32 8.04
CA HIS A 47 -6.17 -2.91 9.05
C HIS A 47 -5.84 -3.55 10.41
N ASN A 48 -5.91 -2.74 11.49
CA ASN A 48 -5.74 -3.19 12.87
C ASN A 48 -4.47 -4.02 13.16
N LEU A 49 -3.36 -3.70 12.50
CA LEU A 49 -2.07 -4.34 12.73
C LEU A 49 -1.17 -3.48 13.63
N SER A 50 -0.46 -4.12 14.55
CA SER A 50 0.61 -3.46 15.32
C SER A 50 1.79 -3.06 14.44
N ASN A 51 2.55 -2.05 14.85
CA ASN A 51 3.76 -1.59 14.13
C ASN A 51 4.74 -2.73 13.84
N LYS A 52 4.94 -3.64 14.80
CA LYS A 52 5.80 -4.83 14.63
C LYS A 52 5.30 -5.73 13.50
N ASN A 53 3.99 -5.93 13.41
CA ASN A 53 3.37 -6.74 12.36
C ASN A 53 3.41 -6.04 11.00
N ILE A 54 3.16 -4.74 10.95
CA ILE A 54 3.28 -3.92 9.72
C ILE A 54 4.68 -4.06 9.13
N SER A 55 5.74 -3.84 9.93
CA SER A 55 7.12 -3.99 9.46
C SER A 55 7.42 -5.41 8.99
N LYS A 56 6.89 -6.43 9.67
CA LYS A 56 7.06 -7.84 9.26
C LYS A 56 6.41 -8.10 7.89
N VAL A 57 5.16 -7.67 7.69
CA VAL A 57 4.41 -7.81 6.43
C VAL A 57 5.16 -7.13 5.28
N ILE A 58 5.57 -5.87 5.46
CA ILE A 58 6.30 -5.12 4.43
C ILE A 58 7.60 -5.84 4.06
N LYS A 59 8.38 -6.30 5.05
CA LYS A 59 9.65 -6.99 4.82
C LYS A 59 9.46 -8.27 4.01
N VAL A 60 8.46 -9.08 4.40
CA VAL A 60 8.13 -10.34 3.73
C VAL A 60 7.67 -10.10 2.29
N LEU A 61 6.80 -9.11 2.05
CA LEU A 61 6.33 -8.83 0.69
C LEU A 61 7.46 -8.34 -0.21
N ARG A 62 8.31 -7.42 0.29
CA ARG A 62 9.47 -6.93 -0.45
C ARG A 62 10.49 -8.02 -0.76
N SER A 63 10.73 -8.97 0.15
CA SER A 63 11.67 -10.07 -0.11
C SER A 63 11.20 -11.02 -1.22
N HIS A 64 9.90 -11.03 -1.53
CA HIS A 64 9.32 -11.77 -2.64
C HIS A 64 9.14 -10.91 -3.91
N GLY A 65 9.78 -9.73 -3.97
CA GLY A 65 9.69 -8.82 -5.10
C GLY A 65 8.34 -8.11 -5.25
N ILE A 66 7.46 -8.22 -4.25
CA ILE A 66 6.15 -7.56 -4.27
C ILE A 66 6.35 -6.11 -3.83
N ASN A 67 6.32 -5.23 -4.82
CA ASN A 67 6.28 -3.79 -4.63
C ASN A 67 4.85 -3.28 -4.83
N GLY A 68 4.44 -2.34 -3.99
CA GLY A 68 3.10 -1.74 -4.00
C GLY A 68 3.05 -0.57 -3.02
N ILE A 69 1.89 0.08 -2.98
CA ILE A 69 1.63 1.15 -2.03
C ILE A 69 1.12 0.50 -0.74
N PHE A 70 1.89 0.64 0.33
CA PHE A 70 1.56 0.09 1.65
C PHE A 70 0.89 1.16 2.47
N ALA A 71 -0.28 0.86 3.02
CA ALA A 71 -1.05 1.79 3.84
C ALA A 71 -1.60 1.10 5.08
N THR A 72 -1.85 1.88 6.12
CA THR A 72 -2.59 1.45 7.30
C THR A 72 -3.87 2.26 7.40
N THR A 73 -4.97 1.62 7.78
CA THR A 73 -6.22 2.36 8.01
C THR A 73 -6.11 3.22 9.28
N THR A 74 -6.66 4.43 9.23
CA THR A 74 -6.86 5.32 10.37
C THR A 74 -8.35 5.52 10.63
N PRO A 75 -8.77 6.05 11.80
CA PRO A 75 -10.17 6.39 12.05
C PRO A 75 -10.77 7.28 10.94
N THR A 76 -9.96 8.18 10.37
CA THR A 76 -10.37 9.04 9.26
C THR A 76 -10.49 8.25 7.95
N SER A 77 -9.52 7.42 7.58
CA SER A 77 -9.59 6.69 6.32
C SER A 77 -10.72 5.67 6.28
N LEU A 78 -11.17 5.18 7.45
CA LEU A 78 -12.27 4.24 7.55
C LEU A 78 -13.61 4.82 7.11
N THR A 79 -13.79 6.14 7.19
CA THR A 79 -15.03 6.83 6.76
C THR A 79 -15.03 7.19 5.29
N TRP A 80 -13.92 6.99 4.58
CA TRP A 80 -13.79 7.36 3.17
C TRP A 80 -14.31 6.24 2.27
N LYS A 81 -14.65 6.60 1.03
CA LYS A 81 -14.81 5.59 -0.01
C LYS A 81 -13.47 4.95 -0.32
N LEU A 82 -13.48 3.68 -0.70
CA LEU A 82 -12.27 2.97 -1.09
C LEU A 82 -11.55 3.70 -2.22
N GLU A 83 -12.26 4.13 -3.26
CA GLU A 83 -11.67 4.89 -4.36
C GLU A 83 -10.94 6.16 -3.91
N ASP A 84 -11.55 6.94 -3.01
CA ASP A 84 -10.95 8.17 -2.51
C ASP A 84 -9.65 7.88 -1.74
N LEU A 85 -9.64 6.82 -0.92
CA LEU A 85 -8.43 6.36 -0.24
C LEU A 85 -7.36 5.92 -1.25
N LEU A 86 -7.71 5.13 -2.27
CA LEU A 86 -6.74 4.69 -3.28
C LEU A 86 -6.13 5.86 -4.05
N ASN A 87 -6.95 6.85 -4.41
CA ASN A 87 -6.49 8.06 -5.10
C ASN A 87 -5.52 8.88 -4.24
N GLU A 88 -5.81 9.03 -2.95
CA GLU A 88 -4.91 9.73 -2.04
C GLU A 88 -3.58 8.98 -1.86
N LEU A 89 -3.63 7.65 -1.71
CA LEU A 89 -2.43 6.83 -1.61
C LEU A 89 -1.54 6.91 -2.86
N ILE A 90 -2.13 7.02 -4.06
CA ILE A 90 -1.37 7.25 -5.30
C ILE A 90 -0.67 8.61 -5.24
N ARG A 91 -1.37 9.67 -4.83
CA ARG A 91 -0.81 11.01 -4.74
C ARG A 91 0.35 11.08 -3.75
N GLU A 92 0.18 10.48 -2.57
CA GLU A 92 1.22 10.40 -1.56
C GLU A 92 2.44 9.63 -2.07
N ASP A 93 2.26 8.44 -2.67
CA ASP A 93 3.38 7.65 -3.17
C ASP A 93 4.15 8.37 -4.29
N GLU A 94 3.46 9.06 -5.19
CA GLU A 94 4.08 9.87 -6.25
C GLU A 94 4.86 11.06 -5.68
N TYR A 95 4.30 11.76 -4.70
CA TYR A 95 4.98 12.85 -4.00
C TYR A 95 6.28 12.36 -3.34
N PHE A 96 6.21 11.29 -2.55
CA PHE A 96 7.40 10.74 -1.89
C PHE A 96 8.41 10.14 -2.87
N ARG A 97 7.96 9.62 -4.01
CA ARG A 97 8.87 9.13 -5.06
C ARG A 97 9.67 10.27 -5.67
N ARG A 98 9.03 11.39 -6.03
CA ARG A 98 9.71 12.58 -6.54
C ARG A 98 10.74 13.13 -5.55
N LEU A 99 10.37 13.22 -4.27
CA LEU A 99 11.32 13.65 -3.22
C LEU A 99 12.53 12.72 -3.09
N ARG A 100 12.36 11.41 -3.25
CA ARG A 100 13.48 10.45 -3.24
C ARG A 100 14.38 10.62 -4.46
N GLU A 101 13.79 10.79 -5.63
CA GLU A 101 14.53 11.02 -6.89
C GLU A 101 15.33 12.33 -6.84
N GLU A 102 14.75 13.41 -6.33
CA GLU A 102 15.44 14.69 -6.14
C GLU A 102 16.62 14.56 -5.17
N LYS A 103 16.43 13.90 -4.02
CA LYS A 103 17.52 13.64 -3.07
C LYS A 103 18.64 12.79 -3.69
N GLN A 104 18.30 11.77 -4.47
CA GLN A 104 19.31 10.96 -5.17
C GLN A 104 20.06 11.77 -6.23
N ARG A 105 19.37 12.60 -7.00
CA ARG A 105 20.00 13.50 -7.99
C ARG A 105 20.95 14.48 -7.32
N MET A 106 20.52 15.12 -6.23
CA MET A 106 21.40 16.01 -5.45
C MET A 106 22.61 15.26 -4.91
N SER A 107 22.41 14.09 -4.30
CA SER A 107 23.51 13.27 -3.78
C SER A 107 24.51 12.83 -4.86
N SER A 108 24.03 12.46 -6.06
CA SER A 108 24.90 12.09 -7.19
C SER A 108 25.70 13.30 -7.68
N PHE A 109 25.06 14.47 -7.78
CA PHE A 109 25.72 15.69 -8.25
C PHE A 109 26.87 16.13 -7.33
N TYR A 110 26.71 16.03 -5.99
CA TYR A 110 27.80 16.33 -5.05
C TYR A 110 28.96 15.34 -5.14
N LEU A 111 28.69 14.06 -5.43
CA LEU A 111 29.73 13.04 -5.60
C LEU A 111 30.55 13.24 -6.89
N ASP A 112 29.95 13.79 -7.94
CA ASP A 112 30.64 14.08 -9.20
C ASP A 112 31.54 15.34 -9.11
N ILE A 113 31.12 16.36 -8.36
CA ILE A 113 31.94 17.58 -8.16
C ILE A 113 33.15 17.32 -7.25
N GLY A 114 33.05 16.40 -6.29
CA GLY A 114 34.16 16.05 -5.40
C GLY A 114 35.27 15.20 -6.02
N LYS A 115 35.17 14.84 -7.31
CA LYS A 115 36.15 14.02 -8.03
C LYS A 115 36.91 14.76 -9.15
N SER A 116 36.73 16.08 -9.29
CA SER A 116 37.47 16.91 -10.25
C SER A 116 38.61 17.68 -9.62
#